data_AF-A0A931ED27-F1
#
_entry.id   AF-A0A931ED27-F1
#
_cell.length_a   1.000
_cell.length_b   1.000
_cell.length_c   1.000
_cell.angle_alpha   90.00
_cell.angle_beta   90.00
_cell.angle_gamma   90.00
#
_symmetry.space_group_name_H-M   'P 1'
#
loop_
_entity.id
_entity.type
_entity.pdbx_description
1 polymer ?
#
loop_
_entity_poly.entity_id
_entity_poly.type
_entity_poly.pdbx_seq_one_letter_code
_entity_poly.pdbx_strand_id
1 'polypeptide(L)'
;MRRLFRARYAAPAALVGCVAIVGLIAFSPSATLADAAPTTTLPVLTTTATTTTPIAQPTQSVSGALNYAAPSNQTGLFYAQLPQAFIAPGEALFAANCASCHGPAALGTGRAPNLQGLGAGTVDFWVSTGRMPLANSSVQATRKPPRFNRLQTLEIAAWVQSLTPGQGTQVPIVNTNNADLEAGNALFTLNCAACHTITGAGDALPGGAYAPSLHLATPVQAVEAIRSGPGNMPHFSVGNITNTEARDIAAYVDGVIQHQDNRGGFGLGGIGPVGEGFVALLIGVGALMLVCFWIGDRT
;
A
#
# COMPACT_ATOMS: atom_id res chain seq x y z
N MET A 1 30.61 56.30 1.56
CA MET A 1 31.08 54.88 1.59
C MET A 1 30.02 53.85 1.99
N ARG A 2 29.01 54.16 2.83
CA ARG A 2 27.94 53.20 3.22
C ARG A 2 26.94 52.77 2.12
N ARG A 3 26.78 53.53 1.03
CA ARG A 3 25.83 53.21 -0.06
C ARG A 3 26.35 52.21 -1.10
N LEU A 4 27.67 52.03 -1.21
CA LEU A 4 28.29 51.08 -2.16
C LEU A 4 28.32 49.64 -1.62
N PHE A 5 28.27 49.46 -0.31
CA PHE A 5 28.19 48.13 0.32
C PHE A 5 26.83 47.45 0.03
N ARG A 6 25.71 48.17 0.12
CA ARG A 6 24.36 47.59 -0.08
C ARG A 6 24.13 46.99 -1.47
N ALA A 7 24.79 47.51 -2.51
CA ALA A 7 24.58 47.05 -3.89
C ALA A 7 25.35 45.75 -4.21
N ARG A 8 26.48 45.49 -3.55
CA ARG A 8 27.34 44.32 -3.85
C ARG A 8 26.89 43.01 -3.20
N TYR A 9 26.08 43.07 -2.14
CA TYR A 9 25.57 41.88 -1.44
C TYR A 9 24.11 41.53 -1.76
N ALA A 10 23.39 42.40 -2.49
CA ALA A 10 22.02 42.14 -2.93
C ALA A 10 21.96 41.01 -3.98
N ALA A 11 22.93 40.96 -4.90
CA ALA A 11 23.00 39.94 -5.94
C ALA A 11 23.25 38.51 -5.40
N PRO A 12 24.24 38.25 -4.52
CA PRO A 12 24.43 36.91 -3.96
C PRO A 12 23.31 36.48 -2.99
N ALA A 13 22.70 37.41 -2.24
CA ALA A 13 21.56 37.11 -1.38
C ALA A 13 20.31 36.71 -2.17
N ALA A 14 20.06 37.36 -3.31
CA ALA A 14 18.99 36.97 -4.24
C ALA A 14 19.26 35.61 -4.89
N LEU A 15 20.52 35.29 -5.19
CA LEU A 15 20.91 34.02 -5.81
C LEU A 15 20.78 32.83 -4.84
N VAL A 16 21.12 33.02 -3.57
CA VAL A 16 20.89 32.04 -2.49
C VAL A 16 19.39 31.85 -2.22
N GLY A 17 18.59 32.93 -2.25
CA GLY A 17 17.14 32.85 -2.14
C GLY A 17 16.50 32.07 -3.29
N CYS A 18 16.96 32.26 -4.53
CA CYS A 18 16.48 31.51 -5.69
C CYS A 18 16.85 30.02 -5.64
N VAL A 19 18.05 29.65 -5.18
CA VAL A 19 18.44 28.24 -5.04
C VAL A 19 17.63 27.53 -3.94
N ALA A 20 17.32 28.22 -2.84
CA ALA A 20 16.46 27.67 -1.79
C ALA A 20 15.01 27.44 -2.29
N ILE A 21 14.47 28.37 -3.07
CA ILE A 21 13.11 28.24 -3.65
C ILE A 21 13.06 27.15 -4.73
N VAL A 22 14.09 27.04 -5.59
CA VAL A 22 14.15 25.98 -6.61
C VAL A 22 14.39 24.59 -6.01
N GLY A 23 15.17 24.50 -4.93
CA GLY A 23 15.35 23.25 -4.18
C GLY A 23 14.07 22.75 -3.50
N LEU A 24 13.25 23.66 -2.99
CA LEU A 24 11.92 23.36 -2.43
C LEU A 24 10.91 22.91 -3.49
N ILE A 25 11.03 23.38 -4.74
CA ILE A 25 10.16 22.96 -5.84
C ILE A 25 10.63 21.61 -6.44
N ALA A 26 11.95 21.37 -6.51
CA ALA A 26 12.54 20.14 -7.05
C ALA A 26 12.39 18.91 -6.14
N PHE A 27 12.11 19.09 -4.85
CA PHE A 27 11.80 18.02 -3.88
C PHE A 27 10.32 17.95 -3.51
N SER A 28 9.45 18.48 -4.36
CA SER A 28 8.03 18.10 -4.34
C SER A 28 7.94 16.63 -4.75
N PRO A 29 7.31 15.72 -3.98
CA PRO A 29 6.98 14.43 -4.52
C PRO A 29 6.03 14.66 -5.69
N SER A 30 6.46 14.30 -6.89
CA SER A 30 5.64 14.29 -8.09
C SER A 30 4.43 13.38 -7.86
N ALA A 31 3.33 13.95 -7.36
CA ALA A 31 2.03 13.48 -7.72
C ALA A 31 1.94 13.67 -9.24
N THR A 32 2.05 12.57 -9.97
CA THR A 32 1.78 12.52 -11.40
C THR A 32 0.45 13.20 -11.67
N LEU A 33 0.50 14.29 -12.43
CA LEU A 33 -0.65 14.99 -12.96
C LEU A 33 -1.48 14.00 -13.78
N ALA A 34 -2.72 13.80 -13.35
CA ALA A 34 -3.75 13.25 -14.21
C ALA A 34 -3.98 14.25 -15.36
N ASP A 35 -4.00 13.73 -16.58
CA ASP A 35 -4.30 14.48 -17.79
C ASP A 35 -5.61 15.25 -17.65
N ALA A 36 -5.55 16.53 -18.01
CA ALA A 36 -6.73 17.37 -18.24
C ALA A 36 -7.40 16.95 -19.55
N ALA A 37 -8.64 16.46 -19.47
CA ALA A 37 -9.51 16.36 -20.63
C ALA A 37 -10.04 17.75 -21.02
N PRO A 38 -10.14 18.09 -22.32
CA PRO A 38 -10.54 19.41 -22.76
C PRO A 38 -12.05 19.61 -22.61
N THR A 39 -12.41 20.78 -22.10
CA THR A 39 -13.77 21.31 -22.01
C THR A 39 -14.32 21.58 -23.40
N THR A 40 -15.25 20.75 -23.88
CA THR A 40 -16.15 21.09 -24.98
C THR A 40 -17.54 21.38 -24.43
N THR A 41 -17.87 22.67 -24.41
CA THR A 41 -19.23 23.21 -24.37
C THR A 41 -20.01 22.72 -25.59
N LEU A 42 -21.30 22.38 -25.44
CA LEU A 42 -22.39 22.51 -26.44
C LEU A 42 -23.73 21.96 -25.83
N PRO A 43 -24.92 22.27 -26.40
CA PRO A 43 -25.96 23.05 -25.74
C PRO A 43 -27.13 22.24 -25.16
N VAL A 44 -27.92 22.91 -24.32
CA VAL A 44 -29.23 22.48 -23.83
C VAL A 44 -30.20 22.32 -25.00
N LEU A 45 -30.75 21.11 -25.17
CA LEU A 45 -31.95 20.87 -25.98
C LEU A 45 -33.01 20.15 -25.15
N THR A 46 -34.11 20.86 -24.92
CA THR A 46 -35.40 20.33 -24.45
C THR A 46 -36.14 19.64 -25.60
N THR A 47 -36.40 18.34 -25.51
CA THR A 47 -37.52 17.71 -26.24
C THR A 47 -38.04 16.46 -25.51
N THR A 48 -39.36 16.43 -25.35
CA THR A 48 -40.23 15.35 -24.85
C THR A 48 -40.33 14.20 -25.86
N ALA A 49 -40.15 12.93 -25.46
CA ALA A 49 -40.83 11.74 -26.04
C ALA A 49 -40.43 10.39 -25.38
N THR A 50 -41.43 9.82 -24.69
CA THR A 50 -41.89 8.43 -24.50
C THR A 50 -41.11 7.23 -25.11
N THR A 51 -40.85 6.21 -24.27
CA THR A 51 -40.64 4.75 -24.54
C THR A 51 -39.35 4.39 -25.30
N THR A 52 -38.36 3.65 -24.80
CA THR A 52 -38.36 2.31 -24.17
C THR A 52 -36.94 2.02 -23.64
N THR A 53 -36.83 1.45 -22.43
CA THR A 53 -35.68 0.71 -21.86
C THR A 53 -34.31 1.40 -21.73
N PRO A 54 -33.87 1.76 -20.50
CA PRO A 54 -32.45 1.99 -20.20
C PRO A 54 -31.86 0.91 -19.29
N ILE A 55 -30.64 0.48 -19.67
CA ILE A 55 -29.65 -0.23 -18.87
C ILE A 55 -29.46 0.52 -17.55
N ALA A 56 -29.84 -0.10 -16.43
CA ALA A 56 -29.68 0.49 -15.11
C ALA A 56 -28.19 0.54 -14.73
N GLN A 57 -27.71 1.74 -14.38
CA GLN A 57 -26.54 1.92 -13.52
C GLN A 57 -26.69 1.05 -12.26
N PRO A 58 -25.64 0.37 -11.78
CA PRO A 58 -25.69 -0.26 -10.48
C PRO A 58 -25.45 0.81 -9.40
N THR A 59 -26.49 1.59 -9.08
CA THR A 59 -26.66 2.15 -7.74
C THR A 59 -27.23 1.05 -6.85
N GLN A 60 -26.38 0.12 -6.43
CA GLN A 60 -26.61 -0.67 -5.23
C GLN A 60 -25.26 -0.83 -4.53
N SER A 61 -25.15 -0.17 -3.39
CA SER A 61 -24.22 -0.50 -2.32
C SER A 61 -24.11 -2.01 -2.16
N VAL A 62 -22.94 -2.57 -2.48
CA VAL A 62 -22.58 -3.99 -2.38
C VAL A 62 -22.52 -4.48 -0.91
N SER A 63 -23.07 -3.70 0.02
CA SER A 63 -23.28 -4.08 1.41
C SER A 63 -24.25 -5.27 1.57
N GLY A 64 -25.07 -5.57 0.57
CA GLY A 64 -26.05 -6.68 0.63
C GLY A 64 -25.53 -8.07 0.21
N ALA A 65 -24.46 -8.16 -0.57
CA ALA A 65 -23.89 -9.43 -1.04
C ALA A 65 -22.67 -9.91 -0.23
N LEU A 66 -22.15 -9.05 0.63
CA LEU A 66 -21.03 -9.34 1.54
C LEU A 66 -21.54 -9.49 2.98
N ASN A 67 -22.58 -10.29 3.19
CA ASN A 67 -22.92 -10.80 4.53
C ASN A 67 -21.94 -11.92 4.92
N TYR A 68 -20.64 -11.61 4.91
CA TYR A 68 -19.71 -12.27 5.81
C TYR A 68 -19.90 -11.56 7.15
N ALA A 69 -20.96 -11.93 7.86
CA ALA A 69 -21.11 -11.49 9.22
C ALA A 69 -19.87 -12.01 9.96
N ALA A 70 -18.93 -11.10 10.27
CA ALA A 70 -18.18 -11.26 11.51
C ALA A 70 -19.25 -11.56 12.56
N PRO A 71 -19.23 -12.71 13.25
CA PRO A 71 -20.21 -12.97 14.29
C PRO A 71 -20.21 -11.74 15.20
N SER A 72 -21.36 -11.08 15.34
CA SER A 72 -21.53 -9.72 15.89
C SER A 72 -21.09 -9.56 17.35
N ASN A 73 -20.56 -10.63 17.94
CA ASN A 73 -20.10 -10.73 19.30
C ASN A 73 -18.67 -11.31 19.43
N GLN A 74 -17.86 -11.28 18.36
CA GLN A 74 -16.47 -11.73 18.44
C GLN A 74 -15.48 -10.59 18.16
N THR A 75 -14.83 -10.14 19.23
CA THR A 75 -13.60 -9.35 19.18
C THR A 75 -12.47 -10.25 18.69
N GLY A 76 -11.73 -9.87 17.65
CA GLY A 76 -10.56 -10.66 17.22
C GLY A 76 -10.32 -10.75 15.71
N LEU A 77 -9.59 -11.80 15.34
CA LEU A 77 -9.28 -12.20 13.97
C LEU A 77 -9.93 -13.55 13.70
N PHE A 78 -10.76 -13.60 12.66
CA PHE A 78 -11.48 -14.79 12.21
C PHE A 78 -11.19 -15.07 10.74
N TYR A 79 -11.65 -16.21 10.22
CA TYR A 79 -11.46 -16.56 8.82
C TYR A 79 -12.81 -16.76 8.15
N ALA A 80 -13.00 -16.14 6.98
CA ALA A 80 -14.22 -16.21 6.21
C ALA A 80 -14.31 -17.55 5.46
N GLN A 81 -15.50 -18.15 5.46
CA GLN A 81 -15.86 -19.20 4.50
C GLN A 81 -16.52 -18.55 3.29
N LEU A 82 -15.88 -18.65 2.13
CA LEU A 82 -16.39 -18.06 0.88
C LEU A 82 -17.62 -18.84 0.36
N PRO A 83 -18.71 -18.18 -0.08
CA PRO A 83 -19.91 -18.83 -0.57
C PRO A 83 -19.64 -19.67 -1.82
N GLN A 84 -20.33 -20.80 -1.92
CA GLN A 84 -20.27 -21.65 -3.11
C GLN A 84 -20.69 -20.91 -4.39
N ALA A 85 -21.58 -19.93 -4.28
CA ALA A 85 -22.03 -19.08 -5.39
C ALA A 85 -20.89 -18.28 -6.05
N PHE A 86 -19.75 -18.11 -5.36
CA PHE A 86 -18.60 -17.35 -5.86
C PHE A 86 -17.71 -18.17 -6.81
N ILE A 87 -17.84 -19.50 -6.82
CA ILE A 87 -16.95 -20.39 -7.57
C ILE A 87 -17.15 -20.26 -9.09
N ALA A 88 -18.40 -20.33 -9.57
CA ALA A 88 -18.69 -20.24 -11.00
C ALA A 88 -18.26 -18.89 -11.64
N PRO A 89 -18.58 -17.71 -11.06
CA PRO A 89 -18.06 -16.44 -11.59
C PRO A 89 -16.54 -16.33 -11.43
N GLY A 90 -15.98 -16.87 -10.33
CA GLY A 90 -14.54 -16.93 -10.10
C GLY A 90 -13.78 -17.72 -11.15
N GLU A 91 -14.34 -18.85 -11.60
CA GLU A 91 -13.80 -19.67 -12.69
C GLU A 91 -13.69 -18.88 -13.98
N ALA A 92 -14.76 -18.17 -14.36
CA ALA A 92 -14.79 -17.36 -15.57
C ALA A 92 -13.75 -16.23 -15.53
N LEU A 93 -13.64 -15.55 -14.38
CA LEU A 93 -12.62 -14.51 -14.16
C LEU A 93 -11.21 -15.09 -14.24
N PHE A 94 -10.97 -16.23 -13.60
CA PHE A 94 -9.67 -16.88 -13.61
C PHE A 94 -9.28 -17.38 -15.01
N ALA A 95 -10.19 -18.01 -15.72
CA ALA A 95 -9.98 -18.49 -17.09
C ALA A 95 -9.58 -17.34 -18.03
N ALA A 96 -10.24 -16.18 -17.90
CA ALA A 96 -9.98 -15.03 -18.74
C ALA A 96 -8.67 -14.28 -18.39
N ASN A 97 -8.22 -14.31 -17.13
CA ASN A 97 -7.17 -13.39 -16.66
C ASN A 97 -5.92 -14.06 -16.06
N CYS A 98 -6.00 -15.32 -15.65
CA CYS A 98 -4.97 -15.99 -14.85
C CYS A 98 -4.50 -17.31 -15.47
N ALA A 99 -5.40 -18.05 -16.14
CA ALA A 99 -5.13 -19.39 -16.66
C ALA A 99 -4.00 -19.45 -17.71
N SER A 100 -3.75 -18.36 -18.44
CA SER A 100 -2.66 -18.29 -19.43
C SER A 100 -1.26 -18.41 -18.81
N CYS A 101 -1.12 -18.12 -17.52
CA CYS A 101 0.12 -18.24 -16.76
C CYS A 101 0.07 -19.38 -15.73
N HIS A 102 -1.04 -19.50 -14.99
CA HIS A 102 -1.19 -20.48 -13.90
C HIS A 102 -1.81 -21.82 -14.36
N GLY A 103 -2.15 -21.95 -15.65
CA GLY A 103 -2.86 -23.11 -16.19
C GLY A 103 -4.36 -23.09 -15.85
N PRO A 104 -5.21 -23.79 -16.63
CA PRO A 104 -6.66 -23.78 -16.42
C PRO A 104 -7.08 -24.42 -15.08
N ALA A 105 -6.28 -25.35 -14.55
CA ALA A 105 -6.49 -25.97 -13.24
C ALA A 105 -5.69 -25.30 -12.11
N ALA A 106 -5.10 -24.11 -12.34
CA ALA A 106 -4.29 -23.39 -11.35
C ALA A 106 -3.07 -24.16 -10.78
N LEU A 107 -2.61 -25.21 -11.45
CA LEU A 107 -1.44 -26.02 -11.06
C LEU A 107 -0.10 -25.34 -11.32
N GLY A 108 -0.11 -24.16 -11.93
CA GLY A 108 1.08 -23.46 -12.38
C GLY A 108 1.60 -23.98 -13.72
N THR A 109 2.58 -23.25 -14.25
CA THR A 109 3.36 -23.62 -15.44
C THR A 109 4.81 -23.18 -15.23
N GLY A 110 5.68 -23.33 -16.23
CA GLY A 110 7.01 -22.70 -16.18
C GLY A 110 6.97 -21.17 -16.09
N ARG A 111 5.83 -20.52 -16.35
CA ARG A 111 5.68 -19.06 -16.29
C ARG A 111 5.23 -18.53 -14.92
N ALA A 112 4.47 -19.32 -14.17
CA ALA A 112 3.88 -18.89 -12.90
C ALA A 112 3.66 -20.08 -11.96
N PRO A 113 3.73 -19.88 -10.63
CA PRO A 113 3.69 -20.97 -9.66
C PRO A 113 2.32 -21.64 -9.55
N ASN A 114 2.30 -22.80 -8.91
CA ASN A 114 1.08 -23.48 -8.48
C ASN A 114 0.32 -22.61 -7.45
N LEU A 115 -1.00 -22.51 -7.60
CA LEU A 115 -1.88 -21.81 -6.66
C LEU A 115 -2.69 -22.76 -5.77
N GLN A 116 -2.81 -24.03 -6.15
CA GLN A 116 -3.50 -25.03 -5.35
C GLN A 116 -2.80 -25.22 -4.00
N GLY A 117 -3.59 -25.26 -2.92
CA GLY A 117 -3.09 -25.41 -1.55
C GLY A 117 -2.53 -24.15 -0.89
N LEU A 118 -2.36 -23.02 -1.61
CA LEU A 118 -1.93 -21.74 -1.01
C LEU A 118 -3.03 -21.05 -0.18
N GLY A 119 -4.29 -21.38 -0.48
CA GLY A 119 -5.48 -20.86 0.18
C GLY A 119 -5.99 -19.52 -0.37
N ALA A 120 -7.27 -19.26 -0.14
CA ALA A 120 -7.98 -18.09 -0.64
C ALA A 120 -7.38 -16.75 -0.21
N GLY A 121 -6.90 -16.64 1.03
CA GLY A 121 -6.30 -15.41 1.57
C GLY A 121 -4.98 -15.03 0.89
N THR A 122 -4.22 -16.02 0.43
CA THR A 122 -3.01 -15.75 -0.37
C THR A 122 -3.41 -15.15 -1.73
N VAL A 123 -4.39 -15.73 -2.40
CA VAL A 123 -4.90 -15.20 -3.68
C VAL A 123 -5.49 -13.80 -3.50
N ASP A 124 -6.28 -13.61 -2.45
CA ASP A 124 -6.87 -12.33 -2.08
C ASP A 124 -5.78 -11.26 -1.88
N PHE A 125 -4.72 -11.54 -1.12
CA PHE A 125 -3.61 -10.61 -0.93
C PHE A 125 -2.98 -10.16 -2.25
N TRP A 126 -2.63 -11.10 -3.13
CA TRP A 126 -1.95 -10.78 -4.39
C TRP A 126 -2.83 -9.97 -5.33
N VAL A 127 -4.13 -10.26 -5.38
CA VAL A 127 -5.09 -9.62 -6.28
C VAL A 127 -5.59 -8.29 -5.70
N SER A 128 -5.97 -8.24 -4.42
CA SER A 128 -6.48 -7.04 -3.74
C SER A 128 -5.42 -5.96 -3.54
N THR A 129 -4.13 -6.32 -3.54
CA THR A 129 -3.03 -5.35 -3.55
C THR A 129 -2.62 -4.91 -4.96
N GLY A 130 -3.27 -5.45 -6.00
CA GLY A 130 -2.96 -5.19 -7.40
C GLY A 130 -1.57 -5.68 -7.84
N ARG A 131 -0.91 -6.51 -7.03
CA ARG A 131 0.38 -7.12 -7.41
C ARG A 131 0.18 -8.13 -8.55
N MET A 132 -0.89 -8.91 -8.47
CA MET A 132 -1.41 -9.74 -9.54
C MET A 132 -2.65 -9.11 -10.19
N PRO A 133 -2.84 -9.27 -11.51
CA PRO A 133 -1.93 -9.93 -12.48
C PRO A 133 -0.62 -9.16 -12.71
N LEU A 134 0.48 -9.90 -12.78
CA LEU A 134 1.83 -9.38 -12.99
C LEU A 134 2.23 -9.56 -14.46
N ALA A 135 2.79 -8.53 -15.09
CA ALA A 135 3.21 -8.58 -16.49
C ALA A 135 4.51 -9.36 -16.70
N ASN A 136 5.45 -9.29 -15.75
CA ASN A 136 6.74 -9.96 -15.80
C ASN A 136 7.10 -10.54 -14.43
N SER A 137 7.28 -11.85 -14.36
CA SER A 137 7.65 -12.57 -13.13
C SER A 137 9.13 -12.47 -12.76
N SER A 138 9.98 -11.92 -13.63
CA SER A 138 11.41 -11.72 -13.35
C SER A 138 11.71 -10.54 -12.42
N VAL A 139 10.70 -9.72 -12.10
CA VAL A 139 10.81 -8.56 -11.21
C VAL A 139 9.86 -8.74 -10.03
N GLN A 140 10.26 -8.23 -8.86
CA GLN A 140 9.41 -8.25 -7.69
C GLN A 140 8.11 -7.48 -7.97
N ALA A 141 6.97 -8.07 -7.59
CA ALA A 141 5.68 -7.48 -7.85
C ALA A 141 5.45 -6.22 -6.99
N THR A 142 5.27 -5.10 -7.67
CA THR A 142 4.93 -3.82 -7.05
C THR A 142 3.42 -3.71 -6.84
N ARG A 143 3.03 -3.01 -5.76
CA ARG A 143 1.63 -2.65 -5.51
C ARG A 143 1.13 -1.75 -6.64
N LYS A 144 -0.08 -2.00 -7.13
CA LYS A 144 -0.77 -1.18 -8.14
C LYS A 144 -2.24 -1.02 -7.74
N PRO A 145 -2.99 -0.08 -8.35
CA PRO A 145 -4.43 -0.10 -8.26
C PRO A 145 -4.98 -1.49 -8.65
N PRO A 146 -5.83 -2.12 -7.82
CA PRO A 146 -6.37 -3.43 -8.12
C PRO A 146 -7.18 -3.40 -9.41
N ARG A 147 -6.97 -4.39 -10.29
CA ARG A 147 -7.73 -4.52 -11.55
C ARG A 147 -9.15 -5.04 -11.32
N PHE A 148 -9.35 -5.78 -10.23
CA PHE A 148 -10.61 -6.39 -9.87
C PHE A 148 -11.19 -5.69 -8.66
N ASN A 149 -12.50 -5.58 -8.61
CA ASN A 149 -13.18 -5.10 -7.40
C ASN A 149 -13.15 -6.16 -6.29
N ARG A 150 -13.64 -5.81 -5.09
CA ARG A 150 -13.62 -6.70 -3.93
C ARG A 150 -14.36 -8.02 -4.17
N LEU A 151 -15.55 -7.96 -4.80
CA LEU A 151 -16.36 -9.14 -5.08
C LEU A 151 -15.63 -10.08 -6.05
N GLN A 152 -15.16 -9.55 -7.18
CA GLN A 152 -14.41 -10.32 -8.18
C GLN A 152 -13.15 -10.96 -7.60
N THR A 153 -12.45 -10.24 -6.71
CA THR A 153 -11.27 -10.78 -6.02
C THR A 153 -11.63 -11.99 -5.16
N LEU A 154 -12.71 -11.90 -4.38
CA LEU A 154 -13.21 -12.99 -3.56
C LEU A 154 -13.75 -14.14 -4.41
N GLU A 155 -14.37 -13.87 -5.56
CA GLU A 155 -14.81 -14.88 -6.51
C GLU A 155 -13.63 -15.69 -7.06
N ILE A 156 -12.57 -15.01 -7.52
CA ILE A 156 -11.33 -15.65 -7.96
C ILE A 156 -10.72 -16.49 -6.83
N ALA A 157 -10.61 -15.93 -5.62
CA ALA A 157 -10.06 -16.63 -4.46
C ALA A 157 -10.90 -17.86 -4.07
N ALA A 158 -12.23 -17.76 -4.11
CA ALA A 158 -13.16 -18.86 -3.82
C ALA A 158 -13.00 -20.02 -4.82
N TRP A 159 -12.90 -19.70 -6.11
CA TRP A 159 -12.67 -20.71 -7.13
C TRP A 159 -11.33 -21.42 -6.94
N VAL A 160 -10.23 -20.69 -6.73
CA VAL A 160 -8.92 -21.32 -6.48
C VAL A 160 -8.95 -22.21 -5.24
N GLN A 161 -9.60 -21.76 -4.16
CA GLN A 161 -9.75 -22.57 -2.95
C GLN A 161 -10.60 -23.82 -3.17
N SER A 162 -11.58 -23.78 -4.07
CA SER A 162 -12.44 -24.93 -4.37
C SER A 162 -11.68 -26.10 -5.01
N LEU A 163 -10.55 -25.83 -5.67
CA LEU A 163 -9.67 -26.86 -6.24
C LEU A 163 -8.92 -27.65 -5.16
N THR A 164 -8.73 -27.06 -3.97
CA THR A 164 -8.11 -27.73 -2.82
C THR A 164 -8.76 -27.27 -1.52
N PRO A 165 -9.98 -27.75 -1.21
CA PRO A 165 -10.75 -27.26 -0.06
C PRO A 165 -10.02 -27.44 1.27
N GLY A 166 -10.05 -26.42 2.13
CA GLY A 166 -9.51 -26.47 3.49
C GLY A 166 -7.98 -26.45 3.61
N GLN A 167 -7.26 -26.23 2.51
CA GLN A 167 -5.80 -26.06 2.53
C GLN A 167 -5.40 -24.58 2.40
N GLY A 168 -4.30 -24.22 3.05
CA GLY A 168 -3.68 -22.89 2.95
C GLY A 168 -4.38 -21.79 3.74
N THR A 169 -3.89 -20.55 3.56
CA THR A 169 -4.36 -19.36 4.26
C THR A 169 -5.77 -18.98 3.82
N GLN A 170 -6.69 -18.88 4.76
CA GLN A 170 -8.06 -18.41 4.51
C GLN A 170 -8.13 -16.88 4.53
N VAL A 171 -9.15 -16.28 3.92
CA VAL A 171 -9.36 -14.82 3.93
C VAL A 171 -9.70 -14.38 5.36
N PRO A 172 -8.90 -13.51 6.00
CA PRO A 172 -9.16 -13.09 7.37
C PRO A 172 -10.23 -11.98 7.43
N ILE A 173 -11.03 -12.02 8.49
CA ILE A 173 -11.88 -10.93 8.94
C ILE A 173 -11.20 -10.35 10.17
N VAL A 174 -10.69 -9.12 10.03
CA VAL A 174 -9.88 -8.46 11.05
C VAL A 174 -10.71 -7.37 11.71
N ASN A 175 -10.97 -7.52 13.01
CA ASN A 175 -11.53 -6.48 13.85
C ASN A 175 -10.43 -5.91 14.75
N THR A 176 -10.01 -4.67 14.48
CA THR A 176 -8.93 -3.99 15.22
C THR A 176 -9.42 -3.32 16.51
N ASN A 177 -10.73 -3.37 16.81
CA ASN A 177 -11.26 -2.82 18.06
C ASN A 177 -10.69 -3.57 19.27
N ASN A 178 -10.25 -2.82 20.28
CA ASN A 178 -9.60 -3.34 21.50
C ASN A 178 -8.35 -4.19 21.21
N ALA A 179 -7.65 -3.93 20.10
CA ALA A 179 -6.33 -4.49 19.86
C ALA A 179 -5.28 -3.87 20.80
N ASP A 180 -4.31 -4.68 21.22
CA ASP A 180 -3.21 -4.21 22.07
C ASP A 180 -2.09 -3.64 21.20
N LEU A 181 -2.03 -2.30 21.11
CA LEU A 181 -1.04 -1.62 20.29
C LEU A 181 0.39 -1.71 20.86
N GLU A 182 0.53 -1.91 22.17
CA GLU A 182 1.84 -2.06 22.81
C GLU A 182 2.42 -3.44 22.50
N ALA A 183 1.61 -4.48 22.66
CA ALA A 183 1.97 -5.84 22.23
C ALA A 183 2.25 -5.87 20.72
N GLY A 184 1.38 -5.24 19.91
CA GLY A 184 1.56 -5.10 18.46
C GLY A 184 2.88 -4.44 18.07
N ASN A 185 3.28 -3.37 18.76
CA ASN A 185 4.58 -2.71 18.58
C ASN A 185 5.74 -3.66 18.90
N ALA A 186 5.72 -4.30 20.08
CA ALA A 186 6.79 -5.20 20.50
C ALA A 186 6.97 -6.34 19.49
N LEU A 187 5.88 -6.95 19.05
CA LEU A 187 5.88 -8.02 18.06
C LEU A 187 6.38 -7.56 16.69
N PHE A 188 5.92 -6.40 16.22
CA PHE A 188 6.36 -5.82 14.95
C PHE A 188 7.86 -5.50 14.98
N THR A 189 8.34 -4.90 16.07
CA THR A 189 9.75 -4.57 16.27
C THR A 189 10.62 -5.82 16.24
N LEU A 190 10.18 -6.90 16.88
CA LEU A 190 10.94 -8.15 16.95
C LEU A 190 10.93 -8.95 15.64
N ASN A 191 9.83 -8.93 14.88
CA ASN A 191 9.63 -9.87 13.77
C ASN A 191 9.58 -9.21 12.38
N CYS A 192 9.29 -7.92 12.28
CA CYS A 192 8.96 -7.25 11.03
C CYS A 192 9.90 -6.07 10.72
N ALA A 193 10.31 -5.31 11.75
CA ALA A 193 11.08 -4.07 11.59
C ALA A 193 12.47 -4.29 10.97
N ALA A 194 13.04 -5.49 11.07
CA ALA A 194 14.30 -5.82 10.41
C ALA A 194 14.24 -5.69 8.88
N CYS A 195 13.07 -5.83 8.28
CA CYS A 195 12.87 -5.68 6.84
C CYS A 195 12.02 -4.45 6.51
N HIS A 196 10.95 -4.21 7.26
CA HIS A 196 10.02 -3.12 6.97
C HIS A 196 10.40 -1.79 7.63
N THR A 197 11.53 -1.74 8.34
CA THR A 197 11.95 -0.67 9.26
C THR A 197 10.96 -0.47 10.43
N ILE A 198 11.39 0.23 11.47
CA ILE A 198 10.54 0.49 12.65
C ILE A 198 9.31 1.36 12.31
N THR A 199 9.42 2.17 11.27
CA THR A 199 8.37 3.07 10.79
C THR A 199 7.49 2.45 9.72
N GLY A 200 7.77 1.21 9.29
CA GLY A 200 7.02 0.57 8.20
C GLY A 200 7.31 1.16 6.82
N ALA A 201 8.40 1.92 6.67
CA ALA A 201 8.78 2.54 5.40
C ALA A 201 9.25 1.51 4.35
N GLY A 202 9.75 0.35 4.79
CA GLY A 202 10.41 -0.64 3.93
C GLY A 202 11.89 -0.38 3.74
N ASP A 203 12.62 -1.39 3.28
CA ASP A 203 14.08 -1.31 3.04
C ASP A 203 14.50 -2.18 1.85
N ALA A 204 15.69 -1.92 1.30
CA ALA A 204 16.29 -2.73 0.25
C ALA A 204 16.76 -4.08 0.81
N LEU A 205 16.54 -5.15 0.03
CA LEU A 205 17.01 -6.49 0.33
C LEU A 205 18.07 -6.95 -0.68
N PRO A 206 18.90 -7.96 -0.34
CA PRO A 206 19.84 -8.54 -1.28
C PRO A 206 19.18 -9.02 -2.58
N GLY A 207 19.94 -9.04 -3.67
CA GLY A 207 19.47 -9.54 -4.97
C GLY A 207 18.48 -8.60 -5.68
N GLY A 208 18.45 -7.32 -5.32
CA GLY A 208 17.56 -6.32 -5.95
C GLY A 208 16.09 -6.42 -5.51
N ALA A 209 15.81 -7.22 -4.48
CA ALA A 209 14.51 -7.25 -3.83
C ALA A 209 14.37 -6.08 -2.83
N TYR A 210 13.16 -5.84 -2.33
CA TYR A 210 12.92 -4.85 -1.28
C TYR A 210 11.70 -5.22 -0.44
N ALA A 211 11.67 -4.79 0.82
CA ALA A 211 10.48 -4.86 1.64
C ALA A 211 9.62 -3.63 1.32
N PRO A 212 8.35 -3.82 0.91
CA PRO A 212 7.50 -2.68 0.56
C PRO A 212 7.11 -1.88 1.81
N SER A 213 6.80 -0.60 1.60
CA SER A 213 6.16 0.22 2.63
C SER A 213 4.80 -0.36 3.04
N LEU A 214 4.51 -0.26 4.33
CA LEU A 214 3.25 -0.68 4.95
C LEU A 214 2.24 0.46 5.08
N HIS A 215 2.57 1.69 4.66
CA HIS A 215 1.72 2.88 4.86
C HIS A 215 0.39 2.88 4.07
N LEU A 216 0.15 1.85 3.27
CA LEU A 216 -1.10 1.70 2.51
C LEU A 216 -1.75 0.34 2.80
N ALA A 217 -1.18 -0.49 3.66
CA ALA A 217 -1.62 -1.86 3.87
C ALA A 217 -2.87 -1.88 4.76
N THR A 218 -3.97 -2.45 4.26
CA THR A 218 -5.15 -2.63 5.11
C THR A 218 -4.88 -3.70 6.19
N PRO A 219 -5.62 -3.71 7.32
CA PRO A 219 -5.47 -4.74 8.35
C PRO A 219 -5.61 -6.18 7.80
N VAL A 220 -6.55 -6.38 6.87
CA VAL A 220 -6.73 -7.66 6.18
C VAL A 220 -5.48 -8.05 5.39
N GLN A 221 -4.96 -7.13 4.57
CA GLN A 221 -3.74 -7.38 3.79
C GLN A 221 -2.50 -7.60 4.65
N ALA A 222 -2.41 -6.93 5.81
CA ALA A 222 -1.33 -7.14 6.76
C ALA A 222 -1.37 -8.58 7.31
N VAL A 223 -2.54 -9.04 7.75
CA VAL A 223 -2.71 -10.42 8.23
C VAL A 223 -2.46 -11.43 7.12
N GLU A 224 -3.00 -11.21 5.92
CA GLU A 224 -2.75 -12.12 4.79
C GLU A 224 -1.27 -12.18 4.43
N ALA A 225 -0.53 -11.06 4.48
CA ALA A 225 0.91 -11.06 4.27
C ALA A 225 1.64 -11.85 5.35
N ILE A 226 1.32 -11.64 6.63
CA ILE A 226 1.88 -12.39 7.78
C ILE A 226 1.66 -13.89 7.58
N ARG A 227 0.44 -14.29 7.18
CA ARG A 227 0.04 -15.69 7.02
C ARG A 227 0.49 -16.34 5.72
N SER A 228 0.72 -15.59 4.65
CA SER A 228 1.12 -16.16 3.36
C SER A 228 2.63 -16.08 3.10
N GLY A 229 3.34 -15.12 3.70
CA GLY A 229 4.76 -14.87 3.44
C GLY A 229 5.03 -14.50 1.97
N PRO A 230 4.53 -13.35 1.48
CA PRO A 230 4.65 -13.00 0.07
C PRO A 230 6.09 -12.66 -0.33
N GLY A 231 6.56 -13.26 -1.44
CA GLY A 231 7.89 -13.01 -1.98
C GLY A 231 8.98 -13.58 -1.07
N ASN A 232 9.87 -12.71 -0.58
CA ASN A 232 10.95 -13.09 0.34
C ASN A 232 10.53 -12.96 1.82
N MET A 233 9.30 -12.52 2.10
CA MET A 233 8.81 -12.41 3.48
C MET A 233 8.58 -13.82 4.06
N PRO A 234 9.11 -14.13 5.26
CA PRO A 234 8.86 -15.42 5.88
C PRO A 234 7.38 -15.62 6.20
N HIS A 235 6.92 -16.86 6.12
CA HIS A 235 5.57 -17.26 6.52
C HIS A 235 5.48 -17.41 8.05
N PHE A 236 4.54 -16.70 8.68
CA PHE A 236 4.27 -16.80 10.11
C PHE A 236 2.98 -17.57 10.37
N SER A 237 3.13 -18.83 10.74
CA SER A 237 2.02 -19.70 11.11
C SER A 237 1.35 -19.25 12.41
N VAL A 238 0.16 -19.80 12.71
CA VAL A 238 -0.53 -19.58 13.99
C VAL A 238 0.30 -20.09 15.18
N GLY A 239 1.23 -21.02 14.97
CA GLY A 239 2.15 -21.51 15.99
C GLY A 239 3.32 -20.57 16.29
N ASN A 240 3.61 -19.59 15.42
CA ASN A 240 4.67 -18.59 15.63
C ASN A 240 4.11 -17.24 16.05
N ILE A 241 3.04 -16.80 15.40
CA ILE A 241 2.30 -15.59 15.72
C ILE A 241 0.83 -16.00 15.80
N THR A 242 0.23 -15.97 16.98
CA THR A 242 -1.18 -16.33 17.19
C THR A 242 -2.13 -15.38 16.45
N ASN A 243 -3.42 -15.71 16.36
CA ASN A 243 -4.40 -14.83 15.71
C ASN A 243 -4.58 -13.49 16.45
N THR A 244 -4.49 -13.49 17.77
CA THR A 244 -4.53 -12.26 18.58
C THR A 244 -3.31 -11.39 18.29
N GLU A 245 -2.12 -11.99 18.31
CA GLU A 245 -0.87 -11.28 18.02
C GLU A 245 -0.85 -10.73 16.58
N ALA A 246 -1.32 -11.50 15.59
CA ALA A 246 -1.42 -11.03 14.21
C ALA A 246 -2.41 -9.86 14.07
N ARG A 247 -3.54 -9.88 14.80
CA ARG A 247 -4.48 -8.76 14.87
C ARG A 247 -3.82 -7.54 15.48
N ASP A 248 -3.08 -7.70 16.57
CA ASP A 248 -2.43 -6.61 17.29
C ASP A 248 -1.33 -5.96 16.45
N ILE A 249 -0.55 -6.76 15.71
CA ILE A 249 0.40 -6.26 14.70
C ILE A 249 -0.33 -5.49 13.60
N ALA A 250 -1.42 -6.04 13.05
CA ALA A 250 -2.19 -5.37 12.00
C ALA A 250 -2.80 -4.05 12.48
N ALA A 251 -3.31 -4.01 13.71
CA ALA A 251 -3.82 -2.80 14.34
C ALA A 251 -2.71 -1.77 14.60
N TYR A 252 -1.52 -2.21 15.00
CA TYR A 252 -0.36 -1.34 15.15
C TYR A 252 0.09 -0.74 13.81
N VAL A 253 0.11 -1.55 12.73
CA VAL A 253 0.48 -1.09 11.38
C VAL A 253 -0.52 -0.05 10.85
N ASP A 254 -1.83 -0.33 10.97
CA ASP A 254 -2.90 0.54 10.50
C ASP A 254 -3.10 1.77 11.40
N GLY A 255 -2.99 1.61 12.72
CA GLY A 255 -3.25 2.67 13.68
C GLY A 255 -2.06 3.58 13.94
N VAL A 256 -0.85 3.03 14.12
CA VAL A 256 0.32 3.81 14.56
C VAL A 256 1.28 4.11 13.42
N ILE A 257 1.65 3.10 12.63
CA ILE A 257 2.60 3.27 11.52
C ILE A 257 2.00 4.12 10.39
N GLN A 258 0.73 3.92 10.04
CA GLN A 258 0.07 4.71 9.00
C GLN A 258 -0.30 6.12 9.43
N HIS A 259 -0.54 6.33 10.72
CA HIS A 259 -0.99 7.61 11.28
C HIS A 259 -0.02 8.11 12.35
N GLN A 260 1.26 8.24 11.97
CA GLN A 260 2.32 8.64 12.90
C GLN A 260 2.08 10.05 13.45
N ASP A 261 2.10 10.17 14.78
CA ASP A 261 2.16 11.46 15.48
C ASP A 261 3.63 11.93 15.51
N ASN A 262 4.00 12.79 14.55
CA ASN A 262 5.38 13.32 14.42
C ASN A 262 5.66 14.39 15.49
N ARG A 263 5.85 13.95 16.72
CA ARG A 263 6.20 14.82 17.85
C ARG A 263 7.60 15.39 17.65
N GLY A 264 7.72 16.72 17.63
CA GLY A 264 9.00 17.41 17.49
C GLY A 264 9.30 17.97 16.09
N GLY A 265 8.37 17.85 15.13
CA GLY A 265 8.48 18.52 13.84
C GLY A 265 8.16 17.61 12.66
N PHE A 266 8.81 17.87 11.52
CA PHE A 266 8.56 17.12 10.30
C PHE A 266 9.25 15.74 10.36
N GLY A 267 8.48 14.65 10.22
CA GLY A 267 8.98 13.28 10.38
C GLY A 267 9.85 12.73 9.24
N LEU A 268 10.08 13.50 8.17
CA LEU A 268 10.94 13.12 7.02
C LEU A 268 10.69 11.71 6.45
N GLY A 269 9.43 11.24 6.51
CA GLY A 269 9.05 9.90 6.04
C GLY A 269 9.54 8.75 6.92
N GLY A 270 10.05 9.02 8.12
CA GLY A 270 10.47 7.99 9.07
C GLY A 270 11.69 7.17 8.60
N ILE A 271 12.50 7.72 7.69
CA ILE A 271 13.64 7.05 7.04
C ILE A 271 14.84 6.93 7.99
N GLY A 272 14.81 7.67 9.11
CA GLY A 272 15.77 7.57 10.20
C GLY A 272 17.02 8.44 10.02
N PRO A 273 18.10 8.15 10.76
CA PRO A 273 19.19 9.09 11.03
C PRO A 273 19.98 9.50 9.77
N VAL A 274 19.97 8.68 8.72
CA VAL A 274 20.67 8.99 7.46
C VAL A 274 19.94 10.11 6.70
N GLY A 275 18.62 10.00 6.54
CA GLY A 275 17.81 11.02 5.89
C GLY A 275 17.77 12.31 6.71
N GLU A 276 17.60 12.17 8.02
CA GLU A 276 17.65 13.29 8.98
C GLU A 276 19.02 13.99 8.95
N GLY A 277 20.12 13.24 8.92
CA GLY A 277 21.48 13.76 8.83
C GLY A 277 21.73 14.52 7.52
N PHE A 278 21.22 14.02 6.39
CA PHE A 278 21.30 14.73 5.11
C PHE A 278 20.58 16.09 5.18
N VAL A 279 19.37 16.12 5.74
CA VAL A 279 18.61 17.36 5.91
C VAL A 279 19.30 18.31 6.89
N ALA A 280 19.85 17.79 7.99
CA ALA A 280 20.60 18.57 8.96
C ALA A 280 21.87 19.20 8.35
N LEU A 281 22.57 18.48 7.47
CA LEU A 281 23.74 19.01 6.76
C LEU A 281 23.33 20.06 5.71
N LEU A 282 22.35 19.74 4.86
CA LEU A 282 21.97 20.63 3.77
C LEU A 282 21.31 21.91 4.27
N ILE A 283 20.33 21.78 5.18
CA ILE A 283 19.56 22.93 5.68
C ILE A 283 20.21 23.51 6.92
N GLY A 284 20.56 22.69 7.91
CA GLY A 284 21.13 23.17 9.16
C GLY A 284 22.53 23.75 8.98
N VAL A 285 23.49 22.95 8.53
CA VAL A 285 24.87 23.42 8.29
C VAL A 285 24.92 24.41 7.13
N GLY A 286 24.15 24.20 6.06
CA GLY A 286 24.03 25.17 4.97
C GLY A 286 23.57 26.56 5.44
N ALA A 287 22.55 26.64 6.30
CA ALA A 287 22.10 27.90 6.88
C ALA A 287 23.17 28.54 7.79
N LEU A 288 23.85 27.74 8.62
CA LEU A 288 24.95 28.22 9.46
C LEU A 288 26.09 28.81 8.61
N MET A 289 26.46 28.15 7.52
CA MET A 289 27.50 28.64 6.60
C MET A 289 27.09 29.97 5.95
N LEU A 290 25.82 30.14 5.58
CA LEU A 290 25.31 31.41 5.05
C LEU A 290 25.36 32.53 6.09
N VAL A 291 25.01 32.24 7.35
CA VAL A 291 25.11 33.20 8.45
C VAL A 291 26.57 33.58 8.70
N CYS A 292 27.48 32.61 8.76
CA CYS A 292 28.92 32.86 8.91
C CYS A 292 29.46 33.70 7.74
N PHE A 293 29.05 33.42 6.51
CA PHE A 293 29.44 34.19 5.32
C PHE A 293 28.90 35.63 5.33
N TRP A 294 27.75 35.86 5.97
CA TRP A 294 27.15 37.18 6.12
C TRP A 294 27.83 38.01 7.22
N ILE A 295 28.23 37.38 8.32
CA ILE A 295 28.91 38.04 9.45
C ILE A 295 30.40 38.24 9.19
N GLY A 296 31.05 37.27 8.54
CA GLY A 296 32.50 37.28 8.33
C GLY A 296 32.94 38.41 7.41
N ASP A 297 33.74 39.33 7.94
CA ASP A 297 34.37 40.38 7.16
C ASP A 297 35.43 39.77 6.24
N ARG A 298 35.44 40.18 4.96
CA ARG A 298 36.34 39.63 3.94
C ARG A 298 37.39 40.67 3.60
N THR A 299 38.34 40.82 4.50
CA THR A 299 39.58 41.57 4.29
C THR A 299 40.75 40.61 4.28
#